data_AF-A0A8J6JGD6-F1
#
_entry.id   AF-A0A8J6JGD6-F1
#
_cell.length_a   1.000
_cell.length_b   1.000
_cell.length_c   1.000
_cell.angle_alpha   90.00
_cell.angle_beta   90.00
_cell.angle_gamma   90.00
#
_symmetry.space_group_name_H-M   'P 1'
#
loop_
_entity.id
_entity.type
_entity.pdbx_description
1 polymer ?
#
loop_
_entity_poly.entity_id
_entity_poly.type
_entity_poly.pdbx_seq_one_letter_code
_entity_poly.pdbx_strand_id
1 'polypeptide(L)'
;MTEFDNPGGADIAGRTTRQVRPRHAASLLVWREGKDGPELLMGRRHKSLRFMPDVMVFPGGRVDPGDAAAAAASELRPEVLAGLSRVGGTRLARACALAAARELHEETGLSMGDPPALAAL
;
A
#
# COMPACT_ATOMS: atom_id res chain seq x y z
N MET A 1 -14.64 -24.36 2.67
CA MET A 1 -14.95 -23.04 3.25
C MET A 1 -13.71 -22.61 4.00
N THR A 2 -12.83 -21.89 3.32
CA THR A 2 -11.45 -21.65 3.75
C THR A 2 -11.44 -20.66 4.91
N GLU A 3 -10.79 -21.02 6.02
CA GLU A 3 -10.58 -20.15 7.17
C GLU A 3 -9.98 -18.82 6.69
N PHE A 4 -10.73 -17.73 6.90
CA PHE A 4 -10.16 -16.40 6.87
C PHE A 4 -9.30 -16.29 8.14
N ASP A 5 -7.99 -16.39 7.98
CA ASP A 5 -7.04 -16.12 9.05
C ASP A 5 -7.19 -14.65 9.44
N ASN A 6 -7.99 -14.38 10.47
CA ASN A 6 -8.19 -13.05 11.02
C ASN A 6 -6.94 -12.70 11.84
N PRO A 7 -6.06 -11.80 11.38
CA PRO A 7 -4.89 -11.42 12.17
C PRO A 7 -5.30 -10.65 13.44
N GLY A 8 -6.56 -10.25 13.58
CA GLY A 8 -7.09 -9.47 14.70
C GLY A 8 -7.78 -10.32 15.76
N GLY A 9 -6.98 -10.97 16.62
CA GLY A 9 -7.27 -11.21 18.05
C GLY A 9 -8.51 -12.03 18.45
N ALA A 10 -9.34 -12.51 17.53
CA ALA A 10 -10.42 -13.44 17.83
C ALA A 10 -10.64 -14.42 16.67
N ASP A 11 -10.78 -15.71 17.01
CA ASP A 11 -11.21 -16.73 16.06
C ASP A 11 -12.70 -16.52 15.67
N ILE A 12 -13.17 -17.24 14.65
CA ILE A 12 -14.58 -17.24 14.20
C ILE A 12 -15.58 -17.67 15.29
N ALA A 13 -15.11 -18.23 16.40
CA ALA A 13 -15.91 -18.60 17.57
C ALA A 13 -15.83 -17.55 18.71
N GLY A 14 -15.19 -16.40 18.48
CA GLY A 14 -15.09 -15.30 19.44
C GLY A 14 -14.07 -15.52 20.57
N ARG A 15 -13.19 -16.53 20.47
CA ARG A 15 -12.15 -16.76 21.46
C ARG A 15 -11.03 -15.75 21.27
N THR A 16 -10.71 -14.99 22.32
CA THR A 16 -9.60 -14.05 22.33
C THR A 16 -8.27 -14.78 22.13
N THR A 17 -7.69 -14.64 20.94
CA THR A 17 -6.30 -15.00 20.69
C THR A 17 -5.44 -13.80 21.07
N ARG A 18 -4.17 -14.06 21.44
CA ARG A 18 -3.19 -13.04 21.88
C ARG A 18 -3.35 -11.73 21.12
N GLN A 19 -3.64 -10.63 21.83
CA GLN A 19 -3.73 -9.30 21.22
C GLN A 19 -2.44 -8.99 20.44
N VAL A 20 -2.57 -8.81 19.13
CA VAL A 20 -1.46 -8.35 18.28
C VAL A 20 -1.53 -6.84 18.13
N ARG A 21 -0.36 -6.20 18.06
CA ARG A 21 -0.28 -4.76 17.79
C ARG A 21 -0.43 -4.53 16.29
N PRO A 22 -1.42 -3.73 15.83
CA PRO A 22 -1.54 -3.37 14.43
C PRO A 22 -0.27 -2.71 13.90
N ARG A 23 0.06 -2.99 12.64
CA ARG A 23 1.16 -2.36 11.93
C ARG A 23 0.60 -1.39 10.90
N HIS A 24 1.25 -0.24 10.74
CA HIS A 24 0.89 0.70 9.68
C HIS A 24 1.21 0.10 8.31
N ALA A 25 0.31 0.33 7.37
CA ALA A 25 0.39 -0.12 6.00
C ALA A 25 -0.24 0.94 5.09
N ALA A 26 0.13 0.92 3.82
CA ALA A 26 -0.41 1.80 2.80
C ALA A 26 -0.66 1.03 1.51
N SER A 27 -1.71 1.41 0.79
CA SER A 27 -2.07 0.84 -0.52
C SER A 27 -2.34 1.96 -1.51
N LEU A 28 -2.03 1.74 -2.78
CA LEU A 28 -2.22 2.70 -3.86
C LEU A 28 -3.26 2.20 -4.86
N LEU A 29 -4.28 3.00 -5.11
CA LEU A 29 -5.22 2.77 -6.20
C LEU A 29 -4.72 3.55 -7.43
N VAL A 30 -4.12 2.83 -8.37
CA VAL A 30 -3.75 3.38 -9.67
C VAL A 30 -4.88 3.10 -10.64
N TRP A 31 -5.37 4.15 -11.30
CA TRP A 31 -6.48 4.04 -12.23
C TRP A 31 -6.22 4.84 -13.52
N ARG A 32 -6.95 4.49 -14.57
CA ARG A 32 -6.99 5.23 -15.84
C ARG A 32 -8.41 5.24 -16.40
N GLU A 33 -8.67 6.14 -17.33
CA GLU A 33 -9.87 6.05 -18.18
C GLU A 33 -9.63 4.99 -19.26
N GLY A 34 -10.47 3.97 -19.31
CA GLY A 34 -10.49 2.95 -20.35
C GLY A 34 -11.59 3.22 -21.39
N LYS A 35 -11.65 2.38 -22.43
CA LYS A 35 -12.67 2.49 -23.49
C LYS A 35 -14.11 2.29 -22.97
N ASP A 36 -14.27 1.50 -21.91
CA ASP A 36 -15.56 1.11 -21.32
C ASP A 36 -15.78 1.75 -19.93
N GLY A 37 -14.94 2.73 -19.56
CA GLY A 37 -14.96 3.42 -18.26
C GLY A 37 -13.67 3.24 -17.43
N PRO A 38 -13.69 3.61 -16.13
CA PRO A 38 -12.51 3.58 -15.27
C PRO A 38 -11.95 2.17 -15.06
N GLU A 39 -10.64 2.03 -15.22
CA GLU A 39 -9.90 0.78 -15.02
C GLU A 39 -8.91 0.94 -13.87
N LEU A 40 -8.82 -0.08 -13.00
CA LEU A 40 -7.94 -0.10 -11.83
C LEU A 40 -6.82 -1.13 -12.00
N LEU A 41 -5.60 -0.76 -11.59
CA LEU A 41 -4.48 -1.69 -11.47
C LEU A 41 -4.65 -2.53 -10.22
N MET A 42 -4.69 -3.86 -10.41
CA MET A 42 -4.75 -4.82 -9.32
C MET A 42 -3.81 -5.98 -9.59
N GLY A 43 -3.14 -6.46 -8.54
CA GLY A 43 -2.36 -7.69 -8.56
C GLY A 43 -3.19 -8.88 -8.09
N ARG A 44 -2.84 -10.09 -8.55
CA ARG A 44 -3.35 -11.34 -7.98
C ARG A 44 -2.27 -11.95 -7.09
N ARG A 45 -2.56 -12.11 -5.79
CA ARG A 45 -1.59 -12.70 -4.85
C ARG A 45 -1.29 -14.15 -5.21
N HIS A 46 -0.01 -14.53 -5.12
CA HIS A 46 0.45 -15.90 -5.38
C HIS A 46 -0.19 -16.87 -4.36
N LYS A 47 -0.60 -18.06 -4.82
CA LYS A 47 -1.34 -19.06 -4.02
C LYS A 47 -0.65 -19.51 -2.73
N SER A 48 0.66 -19.26 -2.60
CA SER A 48 1.51 -19.70 -1.48
C SER A 48 1.61 -18.70 -0.32
N LEU A 49 0.96 -17.54 -0.38
CA LEU A 49 0.98 -16.56 0.71
C LEU A 49 -0.12 -16.88 1.75
N ARG A 50 0.23 -16.84 3.05
CA ARG A 50 -0.65 -17.22 4.19
C ARG A 50 -1.95 -16.40 4.33
N PHE A 51 -2.11 -15.30 3.60
CA PHE A 51 -3.24 -14.39 3.72
C PHE A 51 -3.90 -14.16 2.34
N MET A 52 -5.15 -14.66 2.21
CA MET A 52 -6.05 -14.54 1.06
C MET A 52 -5.44 -14.97 -0.30
N PRO A 53 -5.24 -16.27 -0.54
CA PRO A 53 -4.83 -16.75 -1.87
C PRO A 53 -5.93 -16.49 -2.93
N ASP A 54 -5.52 -16.17 -4.16
CA ASP A 54 -6.38 -15.90 -5.33
C ASP A 54 -7.32 -14.68 -5.26
N VAL A 55 -7.12 -13.76 -4.31
CA VAL A 55 -7.86 -12.49 -4.28
C VAL A 55 -7.13 -11.40 -5.05
N MET A 56 -7.90 -10.49 -5.65
CA MET A 56 -7.40 -9.27 -6.27
C MET A 56 -7.07 -8.25 -5.18
N VAL A 57 -5.87 -7.68 -5.25
CA VAL A 57 -5.41 -6.65 -4.30
C VAL A 57 -4.84 -5.45 -5.04
N PHE A 58 -4.89 -4.29 -4.40
CA PHE A 58 -4.13 -3.14 -4.83
C PHE A 58 -2.68 -3.26 -4.37
N PRO A 59 -1.70 -2.71 -5.13
CA PRO A 59 -0.33 -2.62 -4.68
C PRO A 59 -0.23 -1.93 -3.33
N GLY A 60 0.54 -2.50 -2.42
CA GLY A 60 0.67 -1.95 -1.09
C GLY A 60 1.19 -2.94 -0.07
N GLY A 61 1.64 -2.38 1.05
CA GLY A 61 2.34 -3.16 2.05
C GLY A 61 2.60 -2.37 3.32
N ARG A 62 3.45 -2.95 4.16
CA ARG A 62 3.76 -2.40 5.48
C ARG A 62 4.60 -1.14 5.31
N VAL A 63 4.36 -0.15 6.17
CA VAL A 63 5.28 0.97 6.35
C VAL A 63 6.53 0.48 7.09
N ASP A 64 7.68 0.68 6.46
CA ASP A 64 8.99 0.33 7.00
C ASP A 64 9.66 1.55 7.65
N PRO A 65 10.59 1.34 8.62
CA PRO A 65 11.22 2.45 9.37
C PRO A 65 11.91 3.50 8.48
N GLY A 66 12.41 3.08 7.31
CA GLY A 66 13.12 3.95 6.36
C GLY A 66 12.20 4.81 5.49
N ASP A 67 10.92 4.46 5.34
CA ASP A 67 10.03 5.11 4.38
C ASP A 67 9.88 6.61 4.68
N ALA A 68 9.79 6.99 5.96
CA ALA A 68 9.67 8.39 6.37
C ALA A 68 10.87 9.27 5.99
N ALA A 69 12.05 8.67 5.75
CA ALA A 69 13.30 9.36 5.46
C ALA A 69 13.76 9.18 4.00
N ALA A 70 13.08 8.35 3.22
CA ALA A 70 13.42 8.12 1.82
C ALA A 70 13.32 9.42 1.00
N ALA A 71 14.18 9.53 0.00
CA ALA A 71 14.12 10.63 -0.96
C ALA A 71 12.82 10.54 -1.77
N ALA A 72 12.16 11.68 -1.94
CA ALA A 72 10.96 11.80 -2.74
C ALA A 72 11.26 12.70 -3.94
N ALA A 73 10.75 12.34 -5.13
CA ALA A 73 10.84 13.21 -6.29
C ALA A 73 10.08 14.53 -6.05
N SER A 74 8.96 14.45 -5.34
CA SER A 74 8.20 15.57 -4.83
C SER A 74 7.50 15.19 -3.53
N GLU A 75 7.23 16.17 -2.68
CA GLU A 75 6.47 15.95 -1.45
C GLU A 75 4.95 15.95 -1.73
N LEU A 76 4.19 15.36 -0.80
CA LEU A 76 2.73 15.42 -0.83
C LEU A 76 2.24 16.87 -0.89
N ARG A 77 1.20 17.13 -1.69
CA ARG A 77 0.54 18.44 -1.69
C ARG A 77 0.07 18.80 -0.27
N PRO A 78 0.17 20.07 0.16
CA PRO A 78 -0.11 20.47 1.55
C PRO A 78 -1.47 20.00 2.07
N GLU A 79 -2.52 20.06 1.25
CA GLU A 79 -3.87 19.63 1.61
C GLU A 79 -4.00 18.11 1.78
N VAL A 80 -3.26 17.33 0.98
CA VAL A 80 -3.20 15.86 1.11
C VAL A 80 -2.43 15.48 2.37
N LEU A 81 -1.29 16.12 2.61
CA LEU A 81 -0.50 15.93 3.83
C LEU A 81 -1.34 16.25 5.07
N ALA A 82 -2.05 17.38 5.08
CA ALA A 82 -2.93 17.76 6.18
C ALA A 82 -4.04 16.72 6.41
N GLY A 83 -4.64 16.18 5.34
CA GLY A 83 -5.64 15.12 5.44
C GLY A 83 -5.10 13.82 6.05
N LEU A 84 -3.97 13.33 5.54
CA LEU A 84 -3.34 12.09 6.01
C LEU A 84 -2.76 12.21 7.42
N SER A 85 -2.36 13.42 7.84
CA SER A 85 -1.75 13.66 9.14
C SER A 85 -2.72 13.56 10.33
N ARG A 86 -4.04 13.50 10.08
CA ARG A 86 -5.08 13.53 11.14
C ARG A 86 -4.98 12.40 12.17
N VAL A 87 -4.45 11.23 11.78
CA VAL A 87 -4.38 10.04 12.65
C VAL A 87 -2.99 9.83 13.24
N GLY A 88 -1.91 10.11 12.48
CA GLY A 88 -0.54 9.77 12.89
C GLY A 88 0.51 10.85 12.62
N GLY A 89 0.08 12.08 12.36
CA GLY A 89 0.96 13.21 12.09
C GLY A 89 1.67 13.15 10.73
N THR A 90 2.42 14.21 10.45
CA THR A 90 3.07 14.43 9.14
C THR A 90 4.10 13.36 8.80
N ARG A 91 4.86 12.89 9.80
CA ARG A 91 5.88 11.87 9.59
C ARG A 91 5.27 10.54 9.14
N LEU A 92 4.19 10.08 9.76
CA LEU A 92 3.52 8.84 9.34
C LEU A 92 2.83 9.03 7.99
N ALA A 93 2.21 10.18 7.74
CA ALA A 93 1.60 10.48 6.44
C ALA A 93 2.61 10.38 5.29
N ARG A 94 3.79 10.98 5.46
CA ARG A 94 4.90 10.87 4.49
C ARG A 94 5.38 9.43 4.34
N ALA A 95 5.55 8.72 5.46
CA ALA A 95 5.97 7.32 5.44
C ALA A 95 4.97 6.42 4.70
N CYS A 96 3.66 6.61 4.90
CA CYS A 96 2.63 5.87 4.17
C CYS A 96 2.68 6.15 2.66
N ALA A 97 2.86 7.41 2.26
CA ALA A 97 2.95 7.76 0.84
C ALA A 97 4.17 7.11 0.16
N LEU A 98 5.32 7.13 0.84
CA LEU A 98 6.55 6.54 0.31
C LEU A 98 6.52 5.00 0.36
N ALA A 99 5.89 4.41 1.38
CA ALA A 99 5.62 2.97 1.42
C ALA A 99 4.74 2.56 0.22
N ALA A 100 3.65 3.29 -0.05
CA ALA A 100 2.78 3.01 -1.18
C ALA A 100 3.51 3.12 -2.54
N ALA A 101 4.39 4.12 -2.68
CA ALA A 101 5.21 4.29 -3.89
C ALA A 101 6.23 3.14 -4.07
N ARG A 102 6.90 2.75 -2.98
CA ARG A 102 7.86 1.64 -2.96
C ARG A 102 7.19 0.32 -3.34
N GLU A 103 6.07 -0.01 -2.69
CA GLU A 103 5.33 -1.26 -2.94
C GLU A 103 4.75 -1.30 -4.37
N LEU A 104 4.29 -0.17 -4.92
CA LEU A 104 3.89 -0.09 -6.33
C LEU A 104 5.04 -0.53 -7.25
N HIS A 105 6.25 0.00 -7.02
CA HIS A 105 7.42 -0.33 -7.81
C HIS A 105 7.82 -1.80 -7.64
N GLU A 106 7.91 -2.30 -6.42
CA GLU A 106 8.30 -3.68 -6.12
C GLU A 106 7.33 -4.72 -6.72
N GLU A 107 6.02 -4.46 -6.69
CA GLU A 107 5.00 -5.41 -7.15
C GLU A 107 4.68 -5.30 -8.65
N THR A 108 4.83 -4.12 -9.26
CA THR A 108 4.34 -3.86 -10.62
C THR A 108 5.40 -3.32 -11.58
N GLY A 109 6.55 -2.86 -11.08
CA GLY A 109 7.57 -2.16 -11.83
C GLY A 109 7.21 -0.71 -12.20
N LEU A 110 6.01 -0.23 -11.86
CA LEU A 110 5.59 1.14 -12.10
C LEU A 110 6.15 2.08 -11.03
N SER A 111 6.62 3.24 -11.46
CA SER A 111 7.11 4.31 -10.58
C SER A 111 6.25 5.55 -10.71
N MET A 112 6.08 6.27 -9.60
CA MET A 112 5.46 7.60 -9.62
C MET A 112 6.50 8.68 -9.89
N GLY A 113 6.13 9.68 -10.71
CA GLY A 113 7.01 10.78 -11.12
C GLY A 113 7.32 10.71 -12.61
N ASP A 114 8.19 11.61 -13.06
CA ASP A 114 8.61 11.63 -14.46
C ASP A 114 9.48 10.40 -14.76
N PRO A 115 9.29 9.73 -15.92
CA PRO A 115 10.26 8.74 -16.37
C PRO A 115 11.63 9.40 -16.44
N PRO A 116 12.73 8.69 -16.05
CA PRO A 116 14.06 9.26 -16.20
C PRO A 116 14.23 9.72 -17.65
N ALA A 117 14.73 10.94 -17.85
CA ALA A 117 15.01 11.43 -19.19
C ALA A 117 16.12 10.55 -19.81
N LEU A 118 15.72 9.53 -20.57
CA LEU A 118 16.63 8.63 -21.29
C LEU A 118 17.30 9.29 -22.51
N ALA A 119 17.15 10.62 -22.67
CA ALA A 119 17.67 11.39 -23.80
C ALA A 119 19.21 11.63 -23.75
N ALA A 120 19.96 10.83 -22.98
CA ALA A 120 21.41 10.98 -22.83
C ALA A 120 22.18 9.64 -22.76
N LEU A 121 21.65 8.60 -23.42
CA LEU A 121 22.39 7.38 -23.77
C LEU A 121 22.39 7.22 -25.29
#